data_AF-J6IDU9-F1
#
_entry.id   AF-J6IDU9-F1
#
_cell.length_a   1.000
_cell.length_b   1.000
_cell.length_c   1.000
_cell.angle_alpha   90.00
_cell.angle_beta   90.00
_cell.angle_gamma   90.00
#
_symmetry.space_group_name_H-M   'P 1'
#
loop_
_entity.id
_entity.type
_entity.pdbx_description
1 polymer ?
#
loop_
_entity_poly.entity_id
_entity_poly.type
_entity_poly.pdbx_seq_one_letter_code
_entity_poly.pdbx_strand_id
1 'polypeptide(L)'
;MGTGEHGGFGYTSGSGKTKIFTRVWYEGTVTVGGEVRDVSRRVYQRNDIDFGYYDSKTKRTNLQRMMDSDAPIGNDGKPVQLHHILQQESGPMAEVREVTHREYKRTLHGLVGRGNSFRNNPDLVKQYNNFRSAYWKWRAQQHLKKGK
;
A
#
# COMPACT_ATOMS: atom_id res chain seq x y z
N MET A 1 -34.54 4.05 -10.19
CA MET A 1 -33.90 4.98 -9.23
C MET A 1 -33.49 4.15 -8.03
N GLY A 2 -32.26 3.67 -7.99
CA GLY A 2 -31.74 2.85 -6.88
C GLY A 2 -30.78 3.69 -6.05
N THR A 3 -31.13 3.94 -4.79
CA THR A 3 -30.29 4.62 -3.82
C THR A 3 -29.18 3.68 -3.38
N GLY A 4 -28.00 3.81 -3.97
CA GLY A 4 -26.81 3.09 -3.55
C GLY A 4 -26.37 3.57 -2.17
N GLU A 5 -26.40 2.67 -1.19
CA GLU A 5 -25.88 2.92 0.16
C GLU A 5 -24.40 3.33 0.08
N HIS A 6 -24.11 4.49 0.65
CA HIS A 6 -22.75 4.95 0.88
C HIS A 6 -22.09 4.07 1.95
N GLY A 7 -21.43 3.00 1.52
CA GLY A 7 -20.52 2.22 2.35
C GLY A 7 -19.38 3.13 2.84
N GLY A 8 -19.45 3.52 4.12
CA GLY A 8 -18.44 4.34 4.77
C GLY A 8 -17.05 3.71 4.67
N PHE A 9 -16.06 4.53 4.34
CA PHE A 9 -14.64 4.17 4.38
C PHE A 9 -14.30 3.49 5.71
N GLY A 10 -14.10 2.17 5.68
CA GLY A 10 -13.60 1.40 6.82
C GLY A 10 -14.44 0.22 7.28
N TYR A 11 -15.63 -0.03 6.71
CA TYR A 11 -16.45 -1.19 7.07
C TYR A 11 -17.12 -1.83 5.85
N THR A 12 -17.05 -3.16 5.76
CA THR A 12 -17.85 -3.97 4.84
C THR A 12 -19.12 -4.42 5.54
N SER A 13 -20.27 -4.26 4.89
CA SER A 13 -21.56 -4.79 5.36
C SER A 13 -21.59 -6.31 5.19
N GLY A 14 -21.51 -7.03 6.31
CA GLY A 14 -21.65 -8.50 6.36
C GLY A 14 -20.78 -9.12 7.45
N SER A 15 -21.43 -9.62 8.51
CA SER A 15 -20.88 -10.43 9.63
C SER A 15 -19.62 -9.89 10.34
N GLY A 16 -19.83 -9.23 11.48
CA GLY A 16 -18.77 -8.83 12.42
C GLY A 16 -17.97 -7.60 11.98
N LYS A 17 -17.82 -6.60 12.86
CA LYS A 17 -16.98 -5.42 12.60
C LYS A 17 -15.50 -5.81 12.55
N THR A 18 -15.07 -6.44 11.46
CA THR A 18 -13.67 -6.81 11.26
C THR A 18 -12.89 -5.56 10.88
N LYS A 19 -11.91 -5.22 11.71
CA LYS A 19 -11.02 -4.07 11.47
C LYS A 19 -10.31 -4.28 10.14
N ILE A 20 -10.56 -3.42 9.14
CA ILE A 20 -9.96 -3.54 7.80
C ILE A 20 -8.46 -3.21 7.81
N PHE A 21 -8.04 -2.31 8.70
CA PHE A 21 -6.66 -1.84 8.77
C PHE A 21 -5.96 -2.11 10.09
N THR A 22 -4.70 -2.51 10.02
CA THR A 22 -3.78 -2.54 11.17
C THR A 22 -2.69 -1.50 10.99
N ARG A 23 -2.49 -0.67 12.01
CA ARG A 23 -1.37 0.28 12.07
C ARG A 23 -0.11 -0.47 12.46
N VAL A 24 0.95 -0.29 11.67
CA VAL A 24 2.29 -0.80 11.96
C VAL A 24 3.32 0.30 11.80
N TRP A 25 4.47 0.13 12.45
CA TRP A 25 5.67 0.91 12.18
C TRP A 25 6.55 0.10 11.22
N TYR A 26 6.90 0.69 10.09
CA TYR A 26 7.94 0.19 9.20
C TYR A 26 9.23 0.92 9.56
N GLU A 27 10.30 0.16 9.78
CA GLU A 27 11.64 0.68 10.03
C GLU A 27 12.56 0.19 8.92
N GLY A 28 13.30 1.11 8.31
CA GLY A 28 14.24 0.76 7.26
C GLY A 28 14.86 1.96 6.56
N THR A 29 15.95 1.69 5.85
CA THR A 29 16.71 2.67 5.08
C THR A 29 16.79 2.26 3.61
N VAL A 30 17.03 3.22 2.71
CA VAL A 30 17.30 2.97 1.29
C VAL A 30 18.48 3.81 0.82
N THR A 31 19.16 3.36 -0.24
CA THR A 31 20.24 4.13 -0.85
C THR A 31 19.76 4.85 -2.11
N VAL A 32 20.00 6.16 -2.19
CA VAL A 32 19.70 7.01 -3.35
C VAL A 32 20.95 7.82 -3.66
N GLY A 33 21.49 7.67 -4.88
CA GLY A 33 22.70 8.41 -5.28
C GLY A 33 23.95 8.09 -4.44
N GLY A 34 23.99 6.94 -3.76
CA GLY A 34 25.06 6.58 -2.82
C GLY A 34 24.82 7.02 -1.38
N GLU A 35 23.82 7.86 -1.13
CA GLU A 35 23.43 8.28 0.22
C GLU A 35 22.41 7.34 0.84
N VAL A 36 22.63 6.96 2.10
CA VAL A 36 21.65 6.22 2.90
C VAL A 36 20.61 7.19 3.44
N ARG A 37 19.33 6.89 3.21
CA ARG A 37 18.19 7.70 3.65
C ARG A 37 17.25 6.88 4.51
N ASP A 38 16.81 7.44 5.62
CA ASP A 38 15.78 6.84 6.47
C ASP A 38 14.41 6.94 5.78
N VAL A 39 13.74 5.80 5.67
CA VAL A 39 12.40 5.67 5.10
C VAL A 39 11.41 5.07 6.09
N SER A 40 11.77 5.03 7.38
CA SER A 40 10.91 4.58 8.46
C SER A 40 9.65 5.42 8.52
N ARG A 41 8.49 4.76 8.63
CA ARG A 41 7.18 5.42 8.54
C ARG A 41 6.07 4.57 9.13
N ARG A 42 4.98 5.23 9.49
CA ARG A 42 3.72 4.56 9.84
C ARG A 42 3.05 4.03 8.58
N VAL A 43 2.61 2.78 8.62
CA VAL A 43 1.83 2.16 7.54
C VAL A 43 0.53 1.57 8.06
N TYR A 44 -0.56 1.81 7.35
CA TYR A 44 -1.87 1.21 7.59
C TYR A 44 -2.06 0.05 6.62
N GLN A 45 -1.79 -1.16 7.12
CA GLN A 45 -1.87 -2.41 6.37
C GLN A 45 -3.30 -2.91 6.31
N ARG A 46 -3.70 -3.41 5.14
CA ARG A 46 -4.95 -4.14 4.98
C ARG A 46 -4.86 -5.51 5.64
N ASN A 47 -5.93 -5.88 6.34
CA ASN A 47 -6.09 -7.19 6.98
C ASN A 47 -6.77 -8.20 6.06
N ASP A 48 -7.38 -7.74 4.97
CA ASP A 48 -8.13 -8.54 4.00
C ASP A 48 -7.31 -8.87 2.73
N ILE A 49 -5.99 -8.97 2.87
CA ILE A 49 -5.10 -9.49 1.83
C ILE A 49 -5.08 -11.01 1.93
N ASP A 50 -5.51 -11.68 0.86
CA ASP A 50 -5.30 -13.12 0.71
C ASP A 50 -3.86 -13.37 0.22
N PHE A 51 -2.99 -13.85 1.12
CA PHE A 51 -1.61 -14.19 0.78
C PHE A 51 -1.49 -15.45 -0.09
N GLY A 52 -2.49 -16.33 -0.04
CA GLY A 52 -2.56 -17.57 -0.81
C GLY A 52 -3.12 -17.41 -2.22
N TYR A 53 -3.77 -16.27 -2.51
CA TYR A 53 -4.32 -15.98 -3.84
C TYR A 53 -3.29 -16.25 -4.93
N TYR A 54 -3.63 -17.15 -5.85
CA TYR A 54 -2.78 -17.54 -6.97
C TYR A 54 -3.18 -16.78 -8.24
N ASP A 55 -2.26 -15.97 -8.76
CA ASP A 55 -2.44 -15.28 -10.03
C ASP A 55 -2.07 -16.21 -11.19
N SER A 56 -3.09 -16.68 -11.92
CA SER A 56 -2.93 -17.60 -13.05
C SER A 56 -2.10 -17.03 -14.20
N LYS A 57 -1.96 -15.70 -14.31
CA LYS A 57 -1.15 -15.03 -15.33
C LYS A 57 0.33 -15.06 -14.99
N THR A 58 0.68 -14.68 -13.76
CA THR A 58 2.08 -14.65 -13.31
C THR A 58 2.56 -15.95 -12.70
N LYS A 59 1.67 -16.93 -12.50
CA LYS A 59 1.93 -18.23 -11.87
C LYS A 59 2.52 -18.12 -10.45
N ARG A 60 2.18 -17.04 -9.74
CA ARG A 60 2.67 -16.73 -8.39
C ARG A 60 1.51 -16.50 -7.42
N THR A 61 1.68 -16.93 -6.19
CA THR A 61 0.80 -16.49 -5.09
C THR A 61 1.10 -15.05 -4.70
N ASN A 62 0.18 -14.40 -4.00
CA ASN A 62 0.42 -13.08 -3.43
C ASN A 62 1.64 -13.06 -2.50
N LEU A 63 1.84 -14.10 -1.70
CA LEU A 63 3.04 -14.23 -0.87
C LEU A 63 4.33 -14.25 -1.71
N GLN A 64 4.35 -15.01 -2.81
CA GLN A 64 5.50 -15.08 -3.72
C GLN A 64 5.75 -13.72 -4.39
N ARG A 65 4.71 -13.07 -4.92
CA ARG A 65 4.80 -11.72 -5.49
C ARG A 65 5.45 -10.75 -4.50
N MET A 66 4.98 -10.74 -3.27
CA MET A 66 5.49 -9.85 -2.23
C MET A 66 6.94 -10.17 -1.85
N MET A 67 7.34 -11.44 -1.78
CA MET A 67 8.75 -11.83 -1.60
C MET A 67 9.66 -11.34 -2.73
N ASP A 68 9.14 -11.31 -3.95
CA ASP A 68 9.78 -10.72 -5.14
C ASP A 68 9.64 -9.19 -5.19
N SER A 69 9.17 -8.57 -4.10
CA SER A 69 8.98 -7.12 -3.96
C SER A 69 7.85 -6.51 -4.80
N ASP A 70 6.98 -7.34 -5.37
CA ASP A 70 5.77 -6.94 -6.07
C ASP A 70 4.58 -6.77 -5.11
N ALA A 71 3.65 -5.89 -5.47
CA ALA A 71 2.41 -5.75 -4.74
C ALA A 71 1.53 -7.02 -4.85
N PRO A 72 0.81 -7.40 -3.78
CA PRO A 72 -0.22 -8.43 -3.86
C PRO A 72 -1.40 -7.93 -4.71
N ILE A 73 -2.16 -8.86 -5.25
CA ILE A 73 -3.44 -8.62 -5.91
C ILE A 73 -4.54 -8.57 -4.85
N GLY A 74 -5.30 -7.48 -4.82
CA GLY A 74 -6.46 -7.33 -3.96
C GLY A 74 -7.68 -8.10 -4.49
N ASN A 75 -8.75 -8.18 -3.68
CA ASN A 75 -10.03 -8.76 -4.08
C ASN A 75 -10.74 -8.01 -5.24
N ASP A 76 -10.26 -6.83 -5.59
CA ASP A 76 -10.63 -6.06 -6.77
C ASP A 76 -9.92 -6.56 -8.05
N GLY A 77 -9.10 -7.63 -7.93
CA GLY A 77 -8.37 -8.23 -9.03
C GLY A 77 -7.21 -7.36 -9.55
N LYS A 78 -6.79 -6.35 -8.78
CA LYS A 78 -5.75 -5.39 -9.14
C LYS A 78 -4.63 -5.35 -8.10
N PRO A 79 -3.40 -4.96 -8.47
CA PRO A 79 -2.34 -4.75 -7.51
C PRO A 79 -2.73 -3.70 -6.46
N VAL A 80 -2.55 -4.03 -5.19
CA VAL A 80 -2.73 -3.09 -4.08
C VAL A 80 -1.70 -1.97 -4.19
N GLN A 81 -2.13 -0.75 -3.91
CA GLN A 81 -1.28 0.43 -4.02
C GLN A 81 -0.89 0.96 -2.65
N LEU A 82 0.31 1.54 -2.56
CA LEU A 82 0.72 2.33 -1.40
C LEU A 82 0.38 3.79 -1.65
N HIS A 83 -0.44 4.37 -0.80
CA HIS A 83 -0.86 5.75 -0.87
C HIS A 83 -0.26 6.57 0.27
N HIS A 84 0.41 7.67 -0.05
CA HIS A 84 0.83 8.67 0.93
C HIS A 84 -0.36 9.44 1.48
N ILE A 85 -0.61 9.31 2.78
CA ILE A 85 -1.73 9.99 3.44
C ILE A 85 -1.54 11.52 3.43
N LEU A 86 -0.31 11.98 3.64
CA LEU A 86 0.05 13.41 3.66
C LEU A 86 0.73 13.88 2.35
N GLN A 87 0.79 13.02 1.33
CA GLN A 87 1.38 13.34 0.01
C GLN A 87 2.84 13.82 0.03
N GLN A 88 3.56 13.53 1.12
CA GLN A 88 4.99 13.81 1.33
C GLN A 88 5.79 12.51 1.33
N GLU A 89 7.01 12.54 0.80
CA GLU A 89 7.96 11.41 0.81
C GLU A 89 9.25 11.83 1.55
N SER A 90 9.65 11.17 2.63
CA SER A 90 8.93 10.09 3.33
C SER A 90 7.69 10.61 4.10
N GLY A 91 6.69 9.75 4.29
CA GLY A 91 5.46 10.12 4.98
C GLY A 91 4.55 8.91 5.26
N PRO A 92 3.54 9.05 6.13
CA PRO A 92 2.67 7.93 6.50
C PRO A 92 1.91 7.39 5.29
N MET A 93 1.74 6.07 5.25
CA MET A 93 1.15 5.36 4.10
C MET A 93 -0.02 4.46 4.45
N ALA A 94 -0.91 4.25 3.48
CA ALA A 94 -1.97 3.25 3.56
C ALA A 94 -1.94 2.33 2.34
N GLU A 95 -2.23 1.06 2.56
CA GLU A 95 -2.53 0.10 1.50
C GLU A 95 -3.96 0.34 0.98
N VAL A 96 -4.10 0.73 -0.28
CA VAL A 96 -5.40 1.05 -0.90
C VAL A 96 -5.65 0.15 -2.10
N ARG A 97 -6.92 -0.23 -2.30
CA ARG A 97 -7.38 -0.91 -3.52
C ARG A 97 -7.26 0.03 -4.71
N GLU A 98 -6.95 -0.49 -5.90
CA GLU A 98 -6.81 0.36 -7.09
C GLU A 98 -8.14 1.02 -7.43
N VAL A 99 -9.24 0.26 -7.35
CA VAL A 99 -10.57 0.79 -7.65
C VAL A 99 -10.92 1.95 -6.72
N THR A 100 -10.66 1.81 -5.41
CA THR A 100 -10.85 2.89 -4.43
C THR A 100 -9.94 4.08 -4.70
N HIS A 101 -8.67 3.85 -5.01
CA HIS A 101 -7.72 4.93 -5.32
C HIS A 101 -8.14 5.74 -6.54
N ARG A 102 -8.67 5.05 -7.56
CA ARG A 102 -9.17 5.65 -8.79
C ARG A 102 -10.45 6.45 -8.56
N GLU A 103 -11.43 5.87 -7.88
CA GLU A 103 -12.72 6.49 -7.60
C GLU A 103 -12.57 7.76 -6.76
N TYR A 104 -11.75 7.69 -5.70
CA TYR A 104 -11.56 8.80 -4.76
C TYR A 104 -10.31 9.63 -5.01
N LYS A 105 -9.77 9.57 -6.24
CA LYS A 105 -8.53 10.25 -6.62
C LYS A 105 -8.49 11.73 -6.22
N ARG A 106 -9.59 12.47 -6.40
CA ARG A 106 -9.66 13.90 -6.05
C ARG A 106 -9.52 14.13 -4.54
N THR A 107 -10.21 13.33 -3.74
CA THR A 107 -10.15 13.37 -2.27
C THR A 107 -8.76 12.97 -1.76
N LEU A 108 -8.17 11.94 -2.36
CA LEU A 108 -6.87 11.40 -1.96
C LEU A 108 -5.68 12.25 -2.40
N HIS A 109 -5.83 13.14 -3.40
CA HIS A 109 -4.73 13.95 -3.99
C HIS A 109 -4.92 15.47 -3.85
N GLY A 110 -5.57 15.94 -2.77
CA GLY A 110 -5.88 17.36 -2.57
C GLY A 110 -4.99 18.16 -1.60
N LEU A 111 -3.99 17.56 -0.95
CA LEU A 111 -3.26 18.18 0.17
C LEU A 111 -2.03 18.98 -0.29
N VAL A 112 -1.41 18.63 -1.42
CA VAL A 112 -0.29 19.39 -1.99
C VAL A 112 -0.74 20.18 -3.22
N GLY A 113 -0.28 21.42 -3.30
CA GLY A 113 -0.51 22.28 -4.46
C GLY A 113 0.08 21.71 -5.75
N ARG A 114 -0.44 22.15 -6.90
CA ARG A 114 0.11 21.79 -8.21
C ARG A 114 1.61 22.15 -8.26
N GLY A 115 2.44 21.21 -8.70
CA GLY A 115 3.89 21.38 -8.78
C GLY A 115 4.67 20.95 -7.52
N ASN A 116 4.02 20.80 -6.37
CA ASN A 116 4.68 20.44 -5.11
C ASN A 116 4.68 18.92 -4.84
N SER A 117 4.37 18.11 -5.85
CA SER A 117 4.42 16.66 -5.71
C SER A 117 5.86 16.19 -5.58
N PHE A 118 6.14 15.28 -4.63
CA PHE A 118 7.45 14.61 -4.54
C PHE A 118 7.87 13.96 -5.87
N ARG A 119 6.90 13.66 -6.75
CA ARG A 119 7.13 13.09 -8.08
C ARG A 119 7.93 13.99 -9.01
N ASN A 120 8.03 15.28 -8.71
CA ASN A 120 8.85 16.22 -9.47
C ASN A 120 10.32 16.19 -9.05
N ASN A 121 10.67 15.48 -7.97
CA ASN A 121 12.06 15.31 -7.53
C ASN A 121 12.52 13.86 -7.83
N PRO A 122 13.51 13.65 -8.70
CA PRO A 122 13.97 12.31 -9.10
C PRO A 122 14.51 11.48 -7.93
N ASP A 123 15.15 12.12 -6.95
CA ASP A 123 15.66 11.42 -5.76
C ASP A 123 14.51 10.93 -4.87
N LEU A 124 13.47 11.74 -4.68
CA LEU A 124 12.29 11.32 -3.91
C LEU A 124 11.51 10.23 -4.64
N VAL A 125 11.45 10.26 -5.97
CA VAL A 125 10.87 9.16 -6.77
C VAL A 125 11.66 7.87 -6.58
N LYS A 126 13.00 7.94 -6.65
CA LYS A 126 13.86 6.78 -6.44
C LYS A 126 13.77 6.25 -5.00
N GLN A 127 13.75 7.15 -4.02
CA GLN A 127 13.54 6.83 -2.60
C GLN A 127 12.22 6.07 -2.40
N TYR A 128 11.12 6.58 -2.95
CA TYR A 128 9.81 5.93 -2.85
C TYR A 128 9.79 4.55 -3.53
N ASN A 129 10.37 4.42 -4.72
CA ASN A 129 10.39 3.15 -5.44
C ASN A 129 11.21 2.08 -4.69
N ASN A 130 12.35 2.47 -4.12
CA ASN A 130 13.17 1.59 -3.28
C ASN A 130 12.42 1.18 -2.01
N PHE A 131 11.78 2.14 -1.33
CA PHE A 131 10.93 1.88 -0.17
C PHE A 131 9.80 0.90 -0.53
N ARG A 132 9.07 1.15 -1.62
CA ARG A 132 7.92 0.33 -2.04
C ARG A 132 8.33 -1.13 -2.27
N SER A 133 9.46 -1.33 -2.93
CA SER A 133 10.03 -2.66 -3.17
C SER A 133 10.36 -3.37 -1.84
N ALA A 134 11.14 -2.71 -0.98
CA ALA A 134 11.51 -3.25 0.32
C ALA A 134 10.30 -3.52 1.23
N TYR A 135 9.30 -2.64 1.19
CA TYR A 135 8.09 -2.74 1.98
C TYR A 135 7.29 -4.02 1.66
N TRP A 136 7.09 -4.36 0.38
CA TRP A 136 6.31 -5.56 0.04
C TRP A 136 7.00 -6.84 0.49
N LYS A 137 8.32 -6.91 0.32
CA LYS A 137 9.14 -8.02 0.82
C LYS A 137 9.07 -8.12 2.35
N TRP A 138 9.19 -7.00 3.05
CA TRP A 138 9.02 -6.96 4.50
C TRP A 138 7.62 -7.39 4.94
N ARG A 139 6.56 -6.94 4.25
CA ARG A 139 5.17 -7.31 4.53
C ARG A 139 4.95 -8.83 4.41
N ALA A 140 5.57 -9.49 3.42
CA ALA A 140 5.55 -10.95 3.29
C ALA A 140 6.25 -11.63 4.48
N GLN A 141 7.42 -11.14 4.87
CA GLN A 141 8.16 -11.66 6.02
C GLN A 141 7.38 -11.51 7.33
N GLN A 142 6.66 -10.40 7.52
CA GLN A 142 5.77 -10.22 8.67
C GLN A 142 4.68 -11.29 8.72
N HIS A 143 4.09 -11.65 7.58
CA HIS A 143 3.09 -12.71 7.52
C HIS A 143 3.69 -14.07 7.92
N LEU A 144 4.86 -14.42 7.35
CA LEU A 144 5.54 -15.68 7.68
C LEU A 144 5.94 -15.80 9.15
N LYS A 145 6.33 -14.69 9.79
CA LYS A 145 6.68 -14.70 11.22
C LYS A 145 5.48 -14.90 12.14
N LYS A 146 4.27 -14.54 11.71
CA LYS A 146 3.03 -14.73 12.49
C LYS A 146 2.45 -16.14 12.40
N GLY A 147 2.85 -16.91 11.39
CA GLY A 147 2.40 -18.30 11.18
C GLY A 147 3.28 -19.35 11.85
N LYS A 148 4.30 -18.93 12.61
CA LYS A 148 5.07 -19.78 13.54
C LYS A 148 4.54 -19.57 14.95
#